data_AF-A0A7S1PCG7-F1
#
_entry.id   AF-A0A7S1PCG7-F1
#
_cell.length_a   1.000
_cell.length_b   1.000
_cell.length_c   1.000
_cell.angle_alpha   90.00
_cell.angle_beta   90.00
_cell.angle_gamma   90.00
#
_symmetry.space_group_name_H-M   'P 1'
#
loop_
_entity.id
_entity.type
_entity.pdbx_description
1 polymer ?
#
loop_
_entity_poly.entity_id
_entity_poly.type
_entity_poly.pdbx_seq_one_letter_code
_entity_poly.pdbx_strand_id
1 'polypeptide(L)'
;GAPDARPARPSAAPPSSQIMAKRKKGLAASSLAATQQPRLFGLPDEVERDSILTLLGPDLAISLGRLRRTCSHGRKHVDADLLELQIDNHLADKGIQHLIAYDIGNAGLELRLLYIIPQGGDWAGWAAPLICIAKHRGREVRDLPIRLSRRDVSGVGSRALFDERCEALRQLSLICRHLNRRGEGDMTVKRAYGNEHVGRDKVTIHTEESMEEGNPFRAAFDASDPVCEITRGLHEYAGWSLHARCECYASLRTLAVQKLCFGGGRTAKVAEAFASADSPTEAARYDRMRALATQQPLVWNRHSVGTSRKADPFERIIVLHGDQAGHTFEAHILFSTTPSTAQAALYTTERPVAGKKGAARFPQTVQVALLVMGADAEVVFGDQLAVDVD
;
A
#
# COMPACT_ATOMS: atom_id res chain seq x y z
N GLY A 1 -61.71 12.85 -29.96
CA GLY A 1 -60.56 13.32 -29.18
C GLY A 1 -59.33 12.69 -29.74
N ALA A 2 -58.52 13.48 -30.46
CA ALA A 2 -57.26 13.04 -31.04
C ALA A 2 -56.14 13.09 -29.97
N PRO A 3 -55.16 12.17 -29.97
CA PRO A 3 -54.01 12.26 -29.09
C PRO A 3 -52.94 13.17 -29.69
N ASP A 4 -52.50 14.09 -28.85
CA ASP A 4 -51.53 15.16 -29.10
C ASP A 4 -50.11 14.59 -29.28
N ALA A 5 -49.55 14.70 -30.49
CA ALA A 5 -48.19 14.29 -30.81
C ALA A 5 -47.23 15.45 -30.52
N ARG A 6 -46.48 15.36 -29.41
CA ARG A 6 -45.37 16.29 -29.13
C ARG A 6 -44.12 15.88 -29.91
N PRO A 7 -43.41 16.82 -30.57
CA PRO A 7 -42.18 16.51 -31.29
C PRO A 7 -41.01 16.27 -30.32
N ALA A 8 -40.19 15.27 -30.67
CA ALA A 8 -38.98 14.90 -29.96
C ALA A 8 -37.93 16.04 -30.00
N ARG A 9 -37.40 16.40 -28.83
CA ARG A 9 -36.24 17.30 -28.71
C ARG A 9 -34.97 16.57 -29.13
N PRO A 10 -34.08 17.19 -29.93
CA PRO A 10 -32.78 16.62 -30.24
C PRO A 10 -31.88 16.63 -28.99
N SER A 11 -31.35 15.44 -28.69
CA SER A 11 -30.35 15.19 -27.65
C SER A 11 -29.01 15.79 -28.08
N ALA A 12 -28.71 17.00 -27.60
CA ALA A 12 -27.38 17.59 -27.72
C ALA A 12 -26.40 16.87 -26.78
N ALA A 13 -25.50 16.09 -27.37
CA ALA A 13 -24.34 15.54 -26.66
C ALA A 13 -23.44 16.70 -26.18
N PRO A 14 -22.87 16.62 -24.96
CA PRO A 14 -21.94 17.64 -24.49
C PRO A 14 -20.58 17.48 -25.22
N PRO A 15 -19.89 18.58 -25.54
CA PRO A 15 -18.57 18.51 -26.13
C PRO A 15 -17.56 17.96 -25.12
N SER A 16 -17.01 16.80 -25.47
CA SER A 16 -15.83 16.22 -24.85
C SER A 16 -14.62 17.15 -24.97
N SER A 17 -13.89 17.26 -23.85
CA SER A 17 -12.43 17.47 -23.78
C SER A 17 -11.84 18.74 -24.42
N GLN A 18 -11.91 19.86 -23.69
CA GLN A 18 -10.92 20.95 -23.80
C GLN A 18 -10.64 21.62 -22.44
N ILE A 19 -10.28 20.84 -21.41
CA ILE A 19 -9.57 21.37 -20.24
C ILE A 19 -8.63 20.27 -19.74
N MET A 20 -7.44 20.17 -20.33
CA MET A 20 -6.20 19.60 -19.74
C MET A 20 -5.06 19.81 -20.74
N ALA A 21 -4.69 21.07 -20.94
CA ALA A 21 -3.44 21.45 -21.60
C ALA A 21 -2.73 22.44 -20.68
N LYS A 22 -2.05 21.93 -19.65
CA LYS A 22 -0.93 22.60 -18.98
C LYS A 22 -0.10 21.56 -18.23
N ARG A 23 1.21 21.60 -18.48
CA ARG A 23 2.28 20.71 -18.00
C ARG A 23 2.34 19.30 -18.63
N LYS A 24 2.58 19.29 -19.95
CA LYS A 24 3.44 18.28 -20.58
C LYS A 24 4.86 18.88 -20.64
N LYS A 25 5.66 18.74 -19.58
CA LYS A 25 7.12 18.99 -19.67
C LYS A 25 7.67 17.76 -20.39
N GLY A 26 7.99 17.93 -21.68
CA GLY A 26 8.59 16.88 -22.49
C GLY A 26 9.98 16.52 -21.98
N LEU A 27 10.27 15.23 -21.95
CA LEU A 27 11.63 14.74 -22.17
C LEU A 27 11.97 15.04 -23.64
N ALA A 28 12.54 16.21 -23.88
CA ALA A 28 13.25 16.53 -25.10
C ALA A 28 14.60 17.10 -24.68
N ALA A 29 15.67 16.60 -25.30
CA ALA A 29 17.05 16.98 -25.06
C ALA A 29 17.19 18.51 -24.95
N SER A 30 17.45 18.98 -23.74
CA SER A 30 17.55 20.39 -23.42
C SER A 30 19.00 20.83 -23.57
N SER A 31 19.21 21.75 -24.51
CA SER A 31 20.34 22.65 -24.56
C SER A 31 20.63 23.23 -23.16
N LEU A 32 21.90 23.21 -22.76
CA LEU A 32 22.48 23.71 -21.50
C LEU A 32 22.23 25.21 -21.30
N ALA A 33 20.99 25.61 -21.05
CA ALA A 33 20.70 26.81 -20.28
C ALA A 33 20.75 26.40 -18.81
N ALA A 34 21.85 26.74 -18.14
CA ALA A 34 21.98 26.56 -16.70
C ALA A 34 20.82 27.29 -16.00
N THR A 35 19.78 26.56 -15.64
CA THR A 35 18.69 27.04 -14.82
C THR A 35 19.29 27.45 -13.48
N GLN A 36 19.45 28.76 -13.27
CA GLN A 36 19.85 29.32 -11.98
C GLN A 36 18.90 28.78 -10.93
N GLN A 37 19.43 27.97 -10.00
CA GLN A 37 18.65 27.50 -8.88
C GLN A 37 18.22 28.70 -8.02
N PRO A 38 17.02 28.66 -7.42
CA PRO A 38 16.62 29.65 -6.42
C PRO A 38 17.63 29.64 -5.27
N ARG A 39 18.16 30.81 -4.93
CA ARG A 39 19.17 31.00 -3.87
C ARG A 39 18.54 31.66 -2.64
N LEU A 40 18.64 31.01 -1.49
CA LEU A 40 18.22 31.40 -0.16
C LEU A 40 18.95 32.65 0.35
N PHE A 41 20.21 32.88 -0.05
CA PHE A 41 20.98 34.06 0.38
C PHE A 41 21.72 34.78 -0.75
N GLY A 42 21.46 34.39 -2.00
CA GLY A 42 22.21 34.92 -3.16
C GLY A 42 23.68 34.49 -3.20
N LEU A 43 24.04 33.49 -2.40
CA LEU A 43 25.39 32.91 -2.37
C LEU A 43 25.58 31.93 -3.54
N PRO A 44 26.82 31.55 -3.89
CA PRO A 44 27.05 30.44 -4.80
C PRO A 44 26.32 29.16 -4.33
N ASP A 45 25.75 28.39 -5.26
CA ASP A 45 24.93 27.20 -4.95
C ASP A 45 25.65 26.22 -4.02
N GLU A 46 26.97 26.05 -4.22
CA GLU A 46 27.85 25.20 -3.40
C GLU A 46 27.90 25.68 -1.94
N VAL A 47 28.07 26.99 -1.72
CA VAL A 47 28.11 27.56 -0.36
C VAL A 47 26.75 27.42 0.31
N GLU A 48 25.67 27.65 -0.43
CA GLU A 48 24.34 27.59 0.13
C GLU A 48 23.92 26.16 0.49
N ARG A 49 24.14 25.19 -0.42
CA ARG A 49 23.85 23.77 -0.15
C ARG A 49 24.77 23.19 0.90
N ASP A 50 26.09 23.38 0.76
CA ASP A 50 27.06 22.62 1.55
C ASP A 50 27.33 23.27 2.91
N SER A 51 27.18 24.59 3.04
CA SER A 51 27.42 25.31 4.29
C SER A 51 26.14 25.77 4.99
N ILE A 52 25.19 26.37 4.27
CA ILE A 52 24.04 26.97 4.93
C ILE A 52 22.97 25.93 5.28
N LEU A 53 22.59 25.06 4.35
CA LEU A 53 21.57 24.05 4.64
C LEU A 53 22.04 23.07 5.72
N THR A 54 23.35 22.78 5.78
CA THR A 54 23.94 21.97 6.86
C THR A 54 23.88 22.68 8.22
N LEU A 55 24.07 24.00 8.26
CA LEU A 55 23.90 24.80 9.48
C LEU A 55 22.44 24.89 9.97
N LEU A 56 21.46 24.64 9.10
CA LEU A 56 20.04 24.56 9.51
C LEU A 56 19.74 23.29 10.33
N GLY A 57 20.69 22.36 10.43
CA GLY A 57 20.61 21.18 11.29
C GLY A 57 19.81 20.01 10.68
N PRO A 58 19.67 18.91 11.44
CA PRO A 58 19.07 17.67 10.92
C PRO A 58 17.58 17.80 10.59
N ASP A 59 16.89 18.75 11.22
CA ASP A 59 15.47 19.02 10.98
C ASP A 59 15.26 20.15 9.97
N LEU A 60 15.74 19.96 8.74
CA LEU A 60 15.72 20.97 7.68
C LEU A 60 14.33 21.62 7.51
N ALA A 61 13.26 20.82 7.49
CA ALA A 61 11.89 21.32 7.38
C ALA A 61 11.48 22.27 8.52
N ILE A 62 11.91 22.00 9.76
CA ILE A 62 11.62 22.88 10.90
C ILE A 62 12.36 24.20 10.74
N SER A 63 13.64 24.12 10.40
CA SER A 63 14.51 25.28 10.29
C SER A 63 14.09 26.20 9.15
N LEU A 64 13.76 25.63 7.99
CA LEU A 64 13.14 26.37 6.88
C LEU A 64 11.78 26.96 7.28
N GLY A 65 10.96 26.21 8.01
CA GLY A 65 9.68 26.70 8.53
C GLY A 65 9.81 27.83 9.58
N ARG A 66 10.91 27.87 10.34
CA ARG A 66 11.27 28.98 11.24
C ARG A 66 11.74 30.18 10.44
N LEU A 67 12.71 29.99 9.54
CA LEU A 67 13.23 31.04 8.66
C LEU A 67 12.13 31.74 7.85
N ARG A 68 11.20 30.96 7.28
CA ARG A 68 10.04 31.48 6.54
C ARG A 68 9.14 32.39 7.39
N ARG A 69 9.10 32.17 8.71
CA ARG A 69 8.25 32.91 9.66
C ARG A 69 8.92 34.11 10.31
N THR A 70 10.25 34.17 10.36
CA THR A 70 10.98 35.24 11.06
C THR A 70 10.98 36.57 10.30
N CYS A 71 11.10 36.55 8.97
CA CYS A 71 11.14 37.79 8.17
C CYS A 71 10.59 37.63 6.75
N SER A 72 10.31 38.75 6.09
CA SER A 72 9.83 38.79 4.69
C SER A 72 10.84 38.20 3.71
N HIS A 73 12.14 38.36 3.96
CA HIS A 73 13.21 37.76 3.18
C HIS A 73 13.18 36.23 3.30
N GLY A 74 13.14 35.68 4.51
CA GLY A 74 13.00 34.25 4.71
C GLY A 74 11.73 33.68 4.06
N ARG A 75 10.62 34.45 4.04
CA ARG A 75 9.42 34.06 3.29
C ARG A 75 9.63 34.01 1.77
N LYS A 76 10.38 34.95 1.22
CA LYS A 76 10.73 35.00 -0.21
C LYS A 76 11.70 33.90 -0.60
N HIS A 77 12.64 33.57 0.28
CA HIS A 77 13.72 32.62 0.01
C HIS A 77 13.33 31.16 0.25
N VAL A 78 12.46 30.89 1.24
CA VAL A 78 11.83 29.57 1.39
C VAL A 78 10.60 29.52 0.50
N ASP A 79 10.79 29.61 -0.80
CA ASP A 79 9.72 29.57 -1.80
C ASP A 79 9.34 28.14 -2.21
N ALA A 80 8.41 28.03 -3.17
CA ALA A 80 7.93 26.74 -3.66
C ALA A 80 9.05 25.98 -4.38
N ASP A 81 9.89 26.65 -5.15
CA ASP A 81 10.92 26.01 -5.97
C ASP A 81 12.02 25.37 -5.08
N LEU A 82 12.43 26.05 -4.01
CA LEU A 82 13.34 25.46 -3.02
C LEU A 82 12.72 24.25 -2.33
N LEU A 83 11.46 24.35 -1.91
CA LEU A 83 10.77 23.24 -1.24
C LEU A 83 10.59 22.04 -2.18
N GLU A 84 10.21 22.27 -3.43
CA GLU A 84 10.10 21.24 -4.46
C GLU A 84 11.45 20.52 -4.64
N LEU A 85 12.54 21.27 -4.81
CA LEU A 85 13.88 20.70 -4.95
C LEU A 85 14.26 19.80 -3.75
N GLN A 86 14.00 20.26 -2.52
CA GLN A 86 14.34 19.49 -1.33
C GLN A 86 13.46 18.25 -1.16
N ILE A 87 12.17 18.33 -1.49
CA ILE A 87 11.28 17.17 -1.48
C ILE A 87 11.74 16.16 -2.53
N ASP A 88 12.06 16.60 -3.75
CA ASP A 88 12.53 15.73 -4.84
C ASP A 88 13.83 15.00 -4.47
N ASN A 89 14.78 15.70 -3.83
CA ASN A 89 16.00 15.09 -3.31
C ASN A 89 15.68 13.98 -2.29
N HIS A 90 14.81 14.23 -1.32
CA HIS A 90 14.44 13.20 -0.34
C HIS A 90 13.68 12.03 -0.97
N LEU A 91 12.83 12.26 -1.98
CA LEU A 91 12.17 11.18 -2.72
C LEU A 91 13.19 10.34 -3.49
N ALA A 92 14.22 10.97 -4.08
CA ALA A 92 15.29 10.29 -4.78
C ALA A 92 16.21 9.50 -3.83
N ASP A 93 16.62 10.10 -2.71
CA ASP A 93 17.45 9.46 -1.68
C ASP A 93 16.77 8.24 -1.07
N LYS A 94 15.43 8.29 -0.93
CA LYS A 94 14.62 7.17 -0.47
C LYS A 94 14.28 6.18 -1.59
N GLY A 95 14.65 6.46 -2.84
CA GLY A 95 14.36 5.60 -3.99
C GLY A 95 12.87 5.48 -4.33
N ILE A 96 12.04 6.46 -3.97
CA ILE A 96 10.57 6.42 -4.14
C ILE A 96 10.02 7.48 -5.10
N GLN A 97 10.88 8.23 -5.79
CA GLN A 97 10.52 9.25 -6.79
C GLN A 97 9.72 8.68 -7.98
N HIS A 98 9.86 7.39 -8.27
CA HIS A 98 9.08 6.69 -9.31
C HIS A 98 7.72 6.19 -8.81
N LEU A 99 7.49 6.23 -7.50
CA LEU A 99 6.27 5.77 -6.84
C LEU A 99 5.42 6.94 -6.37
N ILE A 100 6.04 8.04 -5.94
CA ILE A 100 5.39 9.19 -5.33
C ILE A 100 5.76 10.45 -6.10
N ALA A 101 4.73 11.18 -6.51
CA ALA A 101 4.79 12.55 -6.97
C ALA A 101 3.85 13.38 -6.09
N TYR A 102 3.91 14.70 -6.20
CA TYR A 102 3.06 15.58 -5.41
C TYR A 102 2.57 16.78 -6.22
N ASP A 103 1.43 17.31 -5.81
CA ASP A 103 0.83 18.54 -6.32
C ASP A 103 0.06 19.20 -5.16
N ILE A 104 0.80 19.97 -4.38
CA ILE A 104 0.33 20.57 -3.13
C ILE A 104 0.09 22.06 -3.32
N GLY A 105 1.00 22.78 -3.96
CA GLY A 105 0.87 24.21 -4.26
C GLY A 105 0.60 25.04 -3.00
N ASN A 106 1.27 24.70 -1.89
CA ASN A 106 1.15 25.39 -0.61
C ASN A 106 2.41 25.14 0.21
N ALA A 107 3.24 26.18 0.36
CA ALA A 107 4.51 26.11 1.10
C ALA A 107 4.40 25.54 2.51
N GLY A 108 3.29 25.77 3.23
CA GLY A 108 3.10 25.21 4.57
C GLY A 108 2.90 23.69 4.56
N LEU A 109 2.19 23.17 3.57
CA LEU A 109 2.02 21.73 3.36
C LEU A 109 3.23 21.09 2.70
N GLU A 110 3.95 21.80 1.82
CA GLU A 110 5.23 21.35 1.27
C GLU A 110 6.29 21.20 2.36
N LEU A 111 6.42 22.18 3.27
CA LEU A 111 7.26 22.05 4.47
C LEU A 111 6.88 20.83 5.32
N ARG A 112 5.59 20.52 5.39
CA ARG A 112 5.12 19.34 6.12
C ARG A 112 5.45 18.04 5.39
N LEU A 113 5.32 17.99 4.05
CA LEU A 113 5.77 16.84 3.27
C LEU A 113 7.28 16.65 3.38
N LEU A 114 8.05 17.74 3.34
CA LEU A 114 9.51 17.75 3.53
C LEU A 114 9.91 17.17 4.90
N TYR A 115 9.06 17.33 5.92
CA TYR A 115 9.25 16.65 7.20
C TYR A 115 8.85 15.16 7.15
N ILE A 116 7.70 14.85 6.57
CA ILE A 116 7.13 13.49 6.57
C ILE A 116 8.02 12.46 5.86
N ILE A 117 8.60 12.80 4.70
CA ILE A 117 9.38 11.83 3.91
C ILE A 117 10.60 11.29 4.67
N PRO A 118 11.53 12.11 5.17
CA PRO A 118 12.68 11.60 5.92
C PRO A 118 12.28 10.91 7.24
N GLN A 119 11.26 11.43 7.94
CA GLN A 119 10.81 10.92 9.25
C GLN A 119 9.85 9.72 9.17
N GLY A 120 9.42 9.38 7.95
CA GLY A 120 8.54 8.24 7.67
C GLY A 120 9.28 6.90 7.62
N GLY A 121 10.61 6.85 7.69
CA GLY A 121 11.39 5.61 7.73
C GLY A 121 11.72 4.99 6.36
N ASP A 122 11.67 3.66 6.26
CA ASP A 122 11.94 2.84 5.07
C ASP A 122 10.73 2.76 4.12
N TRP A 123 10.58 3.80 3.31
CA TRP A 123 9.54 3.86 2.29
C TRP A 123 9.71 2.82 1.18
N ALA A 124 10.95 2.51 0.80
CA ALA A 124 11.23 1.61 -0.32
C ALA A 124 10.85 0.18 0.03
N GLY A 125 11.21 -0.29 1.23
CA GLY A 125 10.78 -1.59 1.71
C GLY A 125 9.27 -1.64 1.91
N TRP A 126 8.66 -0.60 2.49
CA TRP A 126 7.28 -0.67 3.00
C TRP A 126 6.19 -0.20 2.05
N ALA A 127 6.30 1.02 1.54
CA ALA A 127 5.25 1.63 0.73
C ALA A 127 5.26 1.12 -0.71
N ALA A 128 6.45 0.80 -1.27
CA ALA A 128 6.57 0.39 -2.66
C ALA A 128 5.76 -0.86 -3.00
N PRO A 129 5.85 -1.97 -2.22
CA PRO A 129 5.05 -3.16 -2.48
C PRO A 129 3.55 -2.90 -2.42
N LEU A 130 3.09 -2.13 -1.42
CA LEU A 130 1.67 -1.84 -1.22
C LEU A 130 1.08 -1.02 -2.37
N ILE A 131 1.82 -0.02 -2.84
CA ILE A 131 1.41 0.83 -3.97
C ILE A 131 1.33 0.00 -5.26
N CYS A 132 2.31 -0.88 -5.52
CA CYS A 132 2.30 -1.77 -6.68
C CYS A 132 1.12 -2.74 -6.65
N ILE A 133 0.87 -3.41 -5.50
CA ILE A 133 -0.27 -4.30 -5.32
C ILE A 133 -1.59 -3.53 -5.54
N ALA A 134 -1.73 -2.34 -4.95
CA ALA A 134 -2.92 -1.52 -5.09
C ALA A 134 -3.19 -1.11 -6.56
N LYS A 135 -2.14 -0.80 -7.33
CA LYS A 135 -2.23 -0.52 -8.77
C LYS A 135 -2.85 -1.68 -9.52
N HIS A 136 -2.31 -2.90 -9.36
CA HIS A 136 -2.80 -4.08 -10.06
C HIS A 136 -4.23 -4.45 -9.67
N ARG A 137 -4.62 -4.18 -8.41
CA ARG A 137 -5.99 -4.37 -7.93
C ARG A 137 -6.98 -3.33 -8.42
N GLY A 138 -6.56 -2.36 -9.22
CA GLY A 138 -7.43 -1.32 -9.75
C GLY A 138 -8.04 -0.46 -8.65
N ARG A 139 -7.25 -0.19 -7.60
CA ARG A 139 -7.56 0.81 -6.58
C ARG A 139 -7.47 2.21 -7.19
N GLU A 140 -7.49 3.26 -6.37
CA GLU A 140 -7.33 4.63 -6.87
C GLU A 140 -5.98 4.88 -7.57
N VAL A 141 -4.99 4.02 -7.35
CA VAL A 141 -3.74 3.97 -8.11
C VAL A 141 -3.99 3.47 -9.55
N ARG A 142 -4.17 4.40 -10.50
CA ARG A 142 -4.21 4.07 -11.93
C ARG A 142 -2.82 4.04 -12.54
N ASP A 143 -2.01 5.03 -12.18
CA ASP A 143 -0.69 5.28 -12.74
C ASP A 143 0.32 5.49 -11.61
N LEU A 144 1.58 5.18 -11.91
CA LEU A 144 2.72 5.54 -11.06
C LEU A 144 3.54 6.62 -11.74
N PRO A 145 4.06 7.59 -10.98
CA PRO A 145 3.92 7.75 -9.53
C PRO A 145 2.50 8.18 -9.08
N ILE A 146 2.06 7.78 -7.88
CA ILE A 146 0.84 8.31 -7.24
C ILE A 146 1.04 9.79 -6.94
N ARG A 147 0.01 10.60 -7.15
CA ARG A 147 0.08 12.05 -6.92
C ARG A 147 -0.50 12.42 -5.56
N LEU A 148 0.36 12.74 -4.60
CA LEU A 148 -0.02 13.24 -3.30
C LEU A 148 -0.62 14.64 -3.42
N SER A 149 -1.79 14.81 -2.82
CA SER A 149 -2.55 16.04 -2.80
C SER A 149 -2.45 16.75 -1.45
N ARG A 150 -2.98 17.97 -1.38
CA ARG A 150 -3.18 18.69 -0.10
C ARG A 150 -3.91 17.86 0.95
N ARG A 151 -4.88 17.04 0.52
CA ARG A 151 -5.64 16.19 1.44
C ARG A 151 -4.72 15.17 2.08
N ASP A 152 -3.84 14.54 1.32
CA ASP A 152 -2.97 13.44 1.77
C ASP A 152 -2.04 13.92 2.86
N VAL A 153 -1.31 15.00 2.59
CA VAL A 153 -0.44 15.64 3.59
C VAL A 153 -1.22 16.14 4.80
N SER A 154 -2.41 16.72 4.61
CA SER A 154 -3.22 17.20 5.73
C SER A 154 -3.74 16.05 6.60
N GLY A 155 -4.10 14.93 5.97
CA GLY A 155 -4.67 13.74 6.59
C GLY A 155 -3.75 13.01 7.56
N VAL A 156 -2.44 13.20 7.42
CA VAL A 156 -1.43 12.63 8.32
C VAL A 156 -1.65 13.06 9.79
N GLY A 157 -2.27 14.22 10.03
CA GLY A 157 -2.47 14.79 11.36
C GLY A 157 -1.30 15.64 11.87
N SER A 158 -1.40 16.17 13.09
CA SER A 158 -0.38 17.06 13.65
C SER A 158 1.00 16.39 13.69
N ARG A 159 2.07 17.19 13.78
CA ARG A 159 3.42 16.65 13.95
C ARG A 159 3.53 15.75 15.18
N ALA A 160 3.00 16.18 16.32
CA ALA A 160 2.99 15.38 17.55
C ALA A 160 2.34 14.00 17.31
N LEU A 161 1.17 13.96 16.65
CA LEU A 161 0.51 12.71 16.31
C LEU A 161 1.34 11.84 15.34
N PHE A 162 2.00 12.45 14.36
CA PHE A 162 2.87 11.73 13.44
C PHE A 162 4.08 11.12 14.17
N ASP A 163 4.73 11.90 15.03
CA ASP A 163 5.91 11.49 15.78
C ASP A 163 5.57 10.41 16.82
N GLU A 164 4.36 10.43 17.39
CA GLU A 164 3.86 9.37 18.30
C GLU A 164 3.59 8.02 17.60
N ARG A 165 3.41 8.01 16.27
CA ARG A 165 3.10 6.78 15.53
C ARG A 165 4.37 5.99 15.24
N CYS A 166 4.23 4.66 15.17
CA CYS A 166 5.24 3.79 14.58
C CYS A 166 5.40 4.06 13.09
N GLU A 167 6.52 3.63 12.53
CA GLU A 167 6.94 3.90 11.16
C GLU A 167 5.90 3.47 10.12
N ALA A 168 5.38 2.24 10.25
CA ALA A 168 4.36 1.71 9.35
C ALA A 168 3.09 2.57 9.32
N LEU A 169 2.63 3.08 10.49
CA LEU A 169 1.48 3.98 10.54
C LEU A 169 1.78 5.36 9.94
N ARG A 170 2.99 5.89 10.13
CA ARG A 170 3.41 7.16 9.51
C ARG A 170 3.31 7.07 8.00
N GLN A 171 3.85 6.00 7.42
CA GLN A 171 3.82 5.77 5.97
C GLN A 171 2.39 5.53 5.48
N LEU A 172 1.64 4.64 6.14
CA LEU A 172 0.24 4.36 5.79
C LEU A 172 -0.61 5.63 5.85
N SER A 173 -0.42 6.50 6.84
CA SER A 173 -1.20 7.72 6.98
C SER A 173 -1.06 8.68 5.80
N LEU A 174 0.07 8.65 5.09
CA LEU A 174 0.29 9.46 3.89
C LEU A 174 -0.35 8.82 2.65
N ILE A 175 -0.20 7.50 2.46
CA ILE A 175 -0.59 6.84 1.21
C ILE A 175 -1.97 6.18 1.24
N CYS A 176 -2.58 6.03 2.42
CA CYS A 176 -3.79 5.22 2.62
C CYS A 176 -4.95 5.59 1.68
N ARG A 177 -5.12 6.86 1.32
CA ARG A 177 -6.19 7.28 0.42
C ARG A 177 -6.03 6.71 -0.98
N HIS A 178 -4.80 6.59 -1.45
CA HIS A 178 -4.50 6.01 -2.77
C HIS A 178 -4.69 4.48 -2.77
N LEU A 179 -4.64 3.85 -1.60
CA LEU A 179 -4.91 2.41 -1.42
C LEU A 179 -6.41 2.09 -1.38
N ASN A 180 -7.27 3.10 -1.24
CA ASN A 180 -8.72 2.91 -1.18
C ASN A 180 -9.29 2.46 -2.52
N ARG A 181 -10.47 1.84 -2.44
CA ARG A 181 -11.38 1.73 -3.57
C ARG A 181 -12.76 2.21 -3.15
N ARG A 182 -13.38 2.99 -4.02
CA ARG A 182 -14.75 3.46 -3.81
C ARG A 182 -15.69 2.25 -3.58
N GLY A 183 -16.29 2.21 -2.40
CA GLY A 183 -17.25 1.17 -2.00
C GLY A 183 -16.63 -0.11 -1.42
N GLU A 184 -15.30 -0.24 -1.36
CA GLU A 184 -14.63 -1.45 -0.89
C GLU A 184 -13.46 -1.11 0.04
N GLY A 185 -13.63 -1.40 1.34
CA GLY A 185 -12.55 -1.38 2.33
C GLY A 185 -11.82 -0.03 2.44
N ASP A 186 -12.29 0.83 3.35
CA ASP A 186 -11.56 2.06 3.68
C ASP A 186 -10.26 1.71 4.42
N MET A 187 -9.13 2.18 3.89
CA MET A 187 -7.78 2.10 4.43
C MET A 187 -7.37 3.38 5.15
N THR A 188 -8.22 4.41 5.16
CA THR A 188 -7.88 5.73 5.74
C THR A 188 -7.47 5.59 7.19
N VAL A 189 -6.26 6.05 7.51
CA VAL A 189 -5.76 6.09 8.89
C VAL A 189 -6.28 7.35 9.57
N LYS A 190 -6.91 7.19 10.73
CA LYS A 190 -7.35 8.32 11.57
C LYS A 190 -7.26 7.96 13.05
N ARG A 191 -7.01 8.96 13.89
CA ARG A 191 -7.16 8.83 15.34
C ARG A 191 -8.53 9.37 15.76
N ALA A 192 -9.32 8.58 16.47
CA ALA A 192 -10.63 8.96 16.99
C ALA A 192 -10.79 8.44 18.42
N TYR A 193 -11.22 9.31 19.34
CA TYR A 193 -11.37 8.96 20.77
C TYR A 193 -10.12 8.30 21.38
N GLY A 194 -8.93 8.79 21.00
CA GLY A 194 -7.65 8.25 21.47
C GLY A 194 -7.20 6.94 20.81
N ASN A 195 -7.99 6.33 19.92
CA ASN A 195 -7.65 5.08 19.25
C ASN A 195 -7.28 5.31 17.80
N GLU A 196 -6.35 4.51 17.26
CA GLU A 196 -6.08 4.47 15.82
C GLU A 196 -7.15 3.64 15.11
N HIS A 197 -7.49 4.07 13.90
CA HIS A 197 -8.44 3.38 13.04
C HIS A 197 -7.88 3.26 11.63
N VAL A 198 -8.12 2.11 11.00
CA VAL A 198 -7.91 1.89 9.57
C VAL A 198 -9.28 1.68 8.93
N GLY A 199 -9.77 2.74 8.30
CA GLY A 199 -11.14 2.86 7.82
C GLY A 199 -12.16 2.91 8.96
N ARG A 200 -12.96 1.85 9.08
CA ARG A 200 -13.97 1.69 10.13
C ARG A 200 -13.48 0.87 11.31
N ASP A 201 -12.37 0.17 11.14
CA ASP A 201 -11.88 -0.79 12.11
C ASP A 201 -10.99 -0.08 13.13
N LYS A 202 -11.22 -0.34 14.42
CA LYS A 202 -10.31 0.09 15.48
C LYS A 202 -9.06 -0.79 15.40
N VAL A 203 -7.89 -0.17 15.45
CA VAL A 203 -6.60 -0.86 15.45
C VAL A 203 -5.93 -0.62 16.80
N THR A 204 -5.72 -1.70 17.53
CA THR A 204 -4.88 -1.73 18.73
C THR A 204 -3.46 -2.09 18.28
N ILE A 205 -2.50 -1.23 18.59
CA ILE A 205 -1.08 -1.47 18.29
C ILE A 205 -0.44 -1.99 19.57
N HIS A 206 0.17 -3.16 19.50
CA HIS A 206 0.85 -3.73 20.67
C HIS A 206 2.27 -3.19 20.79
N THR A 207 2.70 -3.01 22.02
CA THR A 207 4.12 -2.91 22.37
C THR A 207 4.60 -4.31 22.73
N GLU A 208 5.91 -4.49 22.83
CA GLU A 208 6.46 -5.78 23.26
C GLU A 208 5.92 -6.21 24.63
N GLU A 209 5.72 -5.25 25.55
CA GLU A 209 5.18 -5.51 26.89
C GLU A 209 3.67 -5.79 26.89
N SER A 210 2.90 -5.17 25.98
CA SER A 210 1.44 -5.31 25.97
C SER A 210 0.93 -6.55 25.24
N MET A 211 1.80 -7.29 24.56
CA MET A 211 1.45 -8.59 23.99
C MET A 211 1.31 -9.65 25.08
N GLU A 212 0.41 -10.61 24.87
CA GLU A 212 0.29 -11.80 25.71
C GLU A 212 1.50 -12.74 25.50
N GLU A 213 1.87 -13.52 26.52
CA GLU A 213 3.00 -14.47 26.45
C GLU A 213 2.78 -15.55 25.38
N GLY A 214 1.53 -15.95 25.14
CA GLY A 214 1.15 -16.93 24.12
C GLY A 214 0.90 -16.37 22.72
N ASN A 215 1.14 -15.07 22.48
CA ASN A 215 0.92 -14.47 21.17
C ASN A 215 1.92 -15.04 20.15
N PRO A 216 1.47 -15.65 19.03
CA PRO A 216 2.36 -16.33 18.08
C PRO A 216 3.31 -15.40 17.33
N PHE A 217 3.04 -14.09 17.35
CA PHE A 217 3.86 -13.07 16.69
C PHE A 217 4.89 -12.44 17.63
N ARG A 218 4.88 -12.80 18.93
CA ARG A 218 5.76 -12.20 19.93
C ARG A 218 7.25 -12.34 19.60
N ALA A 219 7.66 -13.52 19.14
CA ALA A 219 9.07 -13.80 18.84
C ALA A 219 9.61 -13.01 17.63
N ALA A 220 8.73 -12.46 16.79
CA ALA A 220 9.08 -11.72 15.58
C ALA A 220 8.64 -10.24 15.68
N PHE A 221 8.51 -9.71 16.89
CA PHE A 221 8.08 -8.34 17.12
C PHE A 221 9.06 -7.34 16.52
N ASP A 222 8.53 -6.34 15.82
CA ASP A 222 9.26 -5.21 15.24
C ASP A 222 8.60 -3.90 15.69
N ALA A 223 9.33 -3.04 16.40
CA ALA A 223 8.79 -1.76 16.88
C ALA A 223 8.45 -0.78 15.74
N SER A 224 9.08 -0.90 14.57
CA SER A 224 8.78 -0.07 13.39
C SER A 224 7.50 -0.52 12.67
N ASP A 225 7.21 -1.81 12.68
CA ASP A 225 6.00 -2.43 12.10
C ASP A 225 5.35 -3.40 13.12
N PRO A 226 4.80 -2.87 14.23
CA PRO A 226 4.37 -3.68 15.36
C PRO A 226 3.16 -4.55 15.05
N VAL A 227 3.05 -5.65 15.80
CA VAL A 227 1.85 -6.50 15.86
C VAL A 227 0.64 -5.63 16.16
N CYS A 228 -0.45 -5.86 15.44
CA CYS A 228 -1.68 -5.11 15.65
C CYS A 228 -2.91 -6.01 15.67
N GLU A 229 -3.93 -5.55 16.37
CA GLU A 229 -5.21 -6.24 16.48
C GLU A 229 -6.30 -5.34 15.92
N ILE A 230 -7.15 -5.91 15.08
CA ILE A 230 -8.38 -5.25 14.66
C ILE A 230 -9.54 -5.72 15.52
N THR A 231 -10.19 -4.75 16.16
CA THR A 231 -11.54 -4.91 16.65
C THR A 231 -12.48 -4.36 15.59
N ARG A 232 -13.17 -5.25 14.86
CA ARG A 232 -14.19 -4.82 13.91
C ARG A 232 -15.34 -4.23 14.71
N GLY A 233 -15.66 -2.96 14.45
CA GLY A 233 -16.85 -2.34 14.98
C GLY A 233 -18.05 -3.08 14.45
N LEU A 234 -18.57 -4.05 15.20
CA LEU A 234 -19.94 -4.47 15.03
C LEU A 234 -20.74 -3.21 15.23
N HIS A 235 -21.36 -2.74 14.16
CA HIS A 235 -22.49 -1.84 14.27
C HIS A 235 -23.35 -2.38 15.43
N GLU A 236 -23.63 -1.56 16.45
CA GLU A 236 -24.57 -1.82 17.56
C GLU A 236 -26.00 -1.99 17.03
N TYR A 237 -26.18 -2.79 15.97
CA TYR A 237 -27.47 -3.16 15.46
C TYR A 237 -28.00 -4.30 16.34
N ALA A 238 -28.90 -3.91 17.23
CA ALA A 238 -29.91 -4.76 17.87
C ALA A 238 -29.48 -5.71 19.00
N GLY A 239 -28.52 -5.33 19.85
CA GLY A 239 -28.40 -5.94 21.20
C GLY A 239 -27.89 -7.38 21.26
N TRP A 240 -27.46 -7.96 20.14
CA TRP A 240 -26.73 -9.22 20.13
C TRP A 240 -25.25 -8.91 20.26
N SER A 241 -24.70 -9.18 21.45
CA SER A 241 -23.25 -9.21 21.66
C SER A 241 -22.69 -10.45 20.95
N LEU A 242 -22.60 -10.38 19.61
CA LEU A 242 -21.67 -11.27 18.91
C LEU A 242 -20.28 -10.85 19.41
N HIS A 243 -19.58 -11.78 20.05
CA HIS A 243 -18.20 -11.64 20.50
C HIS A 243 -17.42 -10.89 19.41
N ALA A 244 -16.96 -9.68 19.74
CA ALA A 244 -16.19 -8.86 18.81
C ALA A 244 -15.07 -9.75 18.26
N ARG A 245 -15.09 -10.00 16.94
CA ARG A 245 -14.06 -10.83 16.32
C ARG A 245 -12.79 -10.00 16.28
N CYS A 246 -11.87 -10.34 17.18
CA CYS A 246 -10.52 -9.82 17.19
C CYS A 246 -9.68 -10.60 16.18
N GLU A 247 -8.99 -9.87 15.32
CA GLU A 247 -8.07 -10.44 14.33
C GLU A 247 -6.69 -9.86 14.62
N CYS A 248 -5.75 -10.73 14.99
CA CYS A 248 -4.36 -10.34 15.22
C CYS A 248 -3.57 -10.45 13.93
N TYR A 249 -2.79 -9.43 13.61
CA TYR A 249 -1.94 -9.34 12.43
C TYR A 249 -0.50 -9.30 12.91
N ALA A 250 0.38 -10.05 12.25
CA ALA A 250 1.82 -10.05 12.58
C ALA A 250 2.45 -8.66 12.51
N SER A 251 1.87 -7.76 11.70
CA SER A 251 2.28 -6.36 11.61
C SER A 251 1.21 -5.45 10.98
N LEU A 252 1.41 -4.13 10.99
CA LEU A 252 0.56 -3.17 10.27
C LEU A 252 0.70 -3.31 8.75
N ARG A 253 1.90 -3.62 8.24
CA ARG A 253 2.08 -3.97 6.82
C ARG A 253 1.22 -5.17 6.45
N THR A 254 1.25 -6.20 7.28
CA THR A 254 0.47 -7.42 7.10
C THR A 254 -1.02 -7.12 7.00
N LEU A 255 -1.52 -6.26 7.89
CA LEU A 255 -2.89 -5.76 7.80
C LEU A 255 -3.17 -5.08 6.45
N ALA A 256 -2.28 -4.21 5.99
CA ALA A 256 -2.44 -3.50 4.73
C ALA A 256 -2.45 -4.45 3.51
N VAL A 257 -1.50 -5.40 3.44
CA VAL A 257 -1.47 -6.44 2.40
C VAL A 257 -2.77 -7.23 2.40
N GLN A 258 -3.24 -7.66 3.58
CA GLN A 258 -4.45 -8.45 3.70
C GLN A 258 -5.68 -7.69 3.21
N LYS A 259 -5.86 -6.42 3.62
CA LYS A 259 -6.97 -5.59 3.13
C LYS A 259 -6.90 -5.30 1.63
N LEU A 260 -5.69 -5.14 1.08
CA LEU A 260 -5.49 -4.96 -0.36
C LEU A 260 -5.88 -6.22 -1.14
N CYS A 261 -5.48 -7.40 -0.66
CA CYS A 261 -5.68 -8.68 -1.35
C CYS A 261 -7.08 -9.28 -1.18
N PHE A 262 -7.78 -9.04 -0.06
CA PHE A 262 -9.16 -9.51 0.14
C PHE A 262 -10.21 -8.52 -0.39
N GLY A 263 -9.88 -7.23 -0.48
CA GLY A 263 -10.79 -6.23 -1.00
C GLY A 263 -10.81 -6.23 -2.53
N GLY A 264 -11.89 -6.75 -3.11
CA GLY A 264 -12.40 -6.24 -4.37
C GLY A 264 -12.54 -7.21 -5.53
N GLY A 265 -13.58 -6.98 -6.33
CA GLY A 265 -14.04 -7.91 -7.37
C GLY A 265 -13.19 -8.00 -8.64
N ARG A 266 -11.88 -7.74 -8.59
CA ARG A 266 -10.99 -7.78 -9.78
C ARG A 266 -9.98 -8.92 -9.79
N THR A 267 -9.96 -9.77 -8.78
CA THR A 267 -9.16 -11.00 -8.82
C THR A 267 -9.96 -12.19 -9.29
N ALA A 268 -9.33 -12.99 -10.14
CA ALA A 268 -9.80 -14.32 -10.50
C ALA A 268 -9.08 -15.35 -9.64
N LYS A 269 -9.81 -16.38 -9.22
CA LYS A 269 -9.24 -17.59 -8.62
C LYS A 269 -8.71 -18.48 -9.74
N VAL A 270 -7.45 -18.89 -9.65
CA VAL A 270 -6.75 -19.73 -10.63
C VAL A 270 -6.85 -21.20 -10.25
N ALA A 271 -6.53 -21.52 -9.00
CA ALA A 271 -6.54 -22.87 -8.44
C ALA A 271 -6.93 -22.82 -6.96
N GLU A 272 -7.46 -23.92 -6.44
CA GLU A 272 -7.84 -24.07 -5.05
C GLU A 272 -7.65 -25.50 -4.58
N ALA A 273 -6.93 -25.67 -3.49
CA ALA A 273 -6.70 -26.97 -2.89
C ALA A 273 -7.17 -26.98 -1.45
N PHE A 274 -7.63 -28.15 -1.02
CA PHE A 274 -8.03 -28.45 0.34
C PHE A 274 -7.30 -29.73 0.77
N ALA A 275 -6.96 -29.81 2.05
CA ALA A 275 -6.37 -30.98 2.66
C ALA A 275 -6.87 -31.14 4.10
N SER A 276 -7.22 -32.36 4.48
CA SER A 276 -7.59 -32.72 5.85
C SER A 276 -6.44 -33.44 6.55
N ALA A 277 -6.22 -33.10 7.82
CA ALA A 277 -5.29 -33.81 8.70
C ALA A 277 -5.75 -35.25 8.97
N ASP A 278 -7.06 -35.50 8.94
CA ASP A 278 -7.67 -36.80 9.22
C ASP A 278 -7.62 -37.77 8.02
N SER A 279 -7.22 -37.27 6.85
CA SER A 279 -7.15 -38.06 5.61
C SER A 279 -5.73 -38.56 5.38
N PRO A 280 -5.46 -39.88 5.44
CA PRO A 280 -4.11 -40.42 5.26
C PRO A 280 -3.48 -40.07 3.91
N THR A 281 -4.30 -39.91 2.86
CA THR A 281 -3.83 -39.54 1.52
C THR A 281 -3.54 -38.04 1.38
N GLU A 282 -4.05 -37.20 2.29
CA GLU A 282 -3.86 -35.74 2.25
C GLU A 282 -2.96 -35.22 3.38
N ALA A 283 -2.62 -36.05 4.36
CA ALA A 283 -1.83 -35.66 5.53
C ALA A 283 -0.53 -34.93 5.15
N ALA A 284 0.24 -35.44 4.18
CA ALA A 284 1.46 -34.80 3.72
C ALA A 284 1.21 -33.41 3.09
N ARG A 285 0.12 -33.26 2.32
CA ARG A 285 -0.28 -31.97 1.74
C ARG A 285 -0.75 -31.01 2.84
N TYR A 286 -1.53 -31.49 3.80
CA TYR A 286 -1.97 -30.73 4.97
C TYR A 286 -0.78 -30.19 5.76
N ASP A 287 0.16 -31.06 6.14
CA ASP A 287 1.35 -30.70 6.91
C ASP A 287 2.18 -29.65 6.17
N ARG A 288 2.34 -29.80 4.84
CA ARG A 288 3.08 -28.83 4.04
C ARG A 288 2.38 -27.48 3.97
N MET A 289 1.07 -27.45 3.70
CA MET A 289 0.30 -26.21 3.68
C MET A 289 0.32 -25.50 5.04
N ARG A 290 0.20 -26.25 6.14
CA ARG A 290 0.29 -25.72 7.50
C ARG A 290 1.67 -25.15 7.78
N ALA A 291 2.74 -25.87 7.40
CA ALA A 291 4.10 -25.38 7.53
C ALA A 291 4.30 -24.06 6.77
N LEU A 292 3.85 -23.97 5.51
CA LEU A 292 3.92 -22.74 4.71
C LEU A 292 3.11 -21.59 5.33
N ALA A 293 1.93 -21.90 5.89
CA ALA A 293 1.11 -20.93 6.57
C ALA A 293 1.82 -20.36 7.81
N THR A 294 2.48 -21.18 8.63
CA THR A 294 3.09 -20.77 9.91
C THR A 294 4.58 -20.42 9.85
N GLN A 295 5.26 -20.65 8.72
CA GLN A 295 6.70 -20.41 8.57
C GLN A 295 7.06 -18.93 8.82
N GLN A 296 8.17 -18.63 9.48
CA GLN A 296 8.64 -17.24 9.59
C GLN A 296 9.02 -16.69 8.20
N PRO A 297 8.67 -15.43 7.84
CA PRO A 297 9.16 -14.81 6.61
C PRO A 297 10.70 -14.89 6.51
N LEU A 298 11.30 -15.10 5.34
CA LEU A 298 10.69 -15.11 4.00
C LEU A 298 10.22 -16.52 3.58
N VAL A 299 9.09 -16.57 2.87
CA VAL A 299 8.62 -17.80 2.18
C VAL A 299 8.88 -17.62 0.69
N TRP A 300 9.57 -18.59 0.07
CA TRP A 300 10.02 -18.52 -1.33
C TRP A 300 10.76 -17.22 -1.70
N ASN A 301 11.54 -16.69 -0.74
CA ASN A 301 12.25 -15.42 -0.89
C ASN A 301 11.32 -14.25 -1.33
N ARG A 302 10.08 -14.23 -0.85
CA ARG A 302 9.11 -13.14 -1.03
C ARG A 302 8.97 -12.34 0.27
N HIS A 303 9.05 -11.01 0.15
CA HIS A 303 8.95 -10.07 1.27
C HIS A 303 7.52 -9.60 1.54
N SER A 304 6.66 -9.64 0.52
CA SER A 304 5.26 -9.23 0.59
C SER A 304 4.41 -10.38 1.14
N VAL A 305 4.51 -10.57 2.45
CA VAL A 305 3.78 -11.60 3.20
C VAL A 305 2.88 -10.93 4.23
N GLY A 306 1.61 -11.34 4.28
CA GLY A 306 0.68 -10.97 5.33
C GLY A 306 0.30 -12.21 6.14
N THR A 307 0.48 -12.18 7.45
CA THR A 307 0.09 -13.26 8.36
C THR A 307 -0.88 -12.79 9.44
N SER A 308 -2.08 -13.35 9.50
CA SER A 308 -3.04 -13.06 10.57
C SER A 308 -3.54 -14.32 11.25
N ARG A 309 -4.00 -14.13 12.48
CA ARG A 309 -4.63 -15.16 13.29
C ARG A 309 -5.97 -14.65 13.77
N LYS A 310 -7.00 -15.44 13.47
CA LYS A 310 -8.32 -15.33 14.12
C LYS A 310 -8.40 -16.39 15.21
N ALA A 311 -9.51 -16.44 15.94
CA ALA A 311 -9.72 -17.44 17.01
C ALA A 311 -9.34 -18.87 16.56
N ASP A 312 -9.82 -19.30 15.39
CA ASP A 312 -9.57 -20.64 14.87
C ASP A 312 -8.62 -20.70 13.65
N PRO A 313 -8.82 -19.93 12.56
CA PRO A 313 -7.92 -20.02 11.41
C PRO A 313 -6.68 -19.13 11.54
N PHE A 314 -5.56 -19.71 11.11
CA PHE A 314 -4.34 -18.99 10.76
C PHE A 314 -4.37 -18.70 9.25
N GLU A 315 -4.36 -17.42 8.89
CA GLU A 315 -4.41 -16.96 7.51
C GLU A 315 -3.06 -16.40 7.09
N ARG A 316 -2.60 -16.76 5.89
CA ARG A 316 -1.38 -16.22 5.29
C ARG A 316 -1.58 -15.85 3.84
N ILE A 317 -1.16 -14.65 3.46
CA ILE A 317 -1.05 -14.22 2.08
C ILE A 317 0.42 -14.12 1.72
N ILE A 318 0.79 -14.66 0.55
CA ILE A 318 2.12 -14.49 -0.04
C ILE A 318 1.94 -13.96 -1.45
N VAL A 319 2.41 -12.73 -1.70
CA VAL A 319 2.40 -12.14 -3.05
C VAL A 319 3.56 -12.72 -3.84
N LEU A 320 3.24 -13.42 -4.93
CA LEU A 320 4.19 -14.08 -5.82
C LEU A 320 4.69 -13.10 -6.91
N HIS A 321 3.81 -12.21 -7.36
CA HIS A 321 4.06 -11.22 -8.41
C HIS A 321 3.15 -10.00 -8.22
N GLY A 322 3.53 -8.84 -8.76
CA GLY A 322 2.78 -7.57 -8.64
C GLY A 322 3.23 -6.61 -7.53
N ASP A 323 4.26 -6.95 -6.76
CA ASP A 323 4.79 -6.10 -5.67
C ASP A 323 6.05 -5.30 -6.06
N GLN A 324 6.52 -5.42 -7.31
CA GLN A 324 7.70 -4.73 -7.82
C GLN A 324 7.34 -3.85 -9.02
N ALA A 325 8.16 -2.83 -9.26
CA ALA A 325 8.05 -2.01 -10.46
C ALA A 325 8.25 -2.87 -11.73
N GLY A 326 7.41 -2.65 -12.74
CA GLY A 326 7.49 -3.37 -14.02
C GLY A 326 6.68 -4.66 -14.08
N HIS A 327 6.22 -5.20 -12.95
CA HIS A 327 5.20 -6.24 -12.96
C HIS A 327 3.93 -5.75 -13.67
N THR A 328 3.27 -6.65 -14.41
CA THR A 328 2.13 -6.30 -15.27
C THR A 328 0.79 -6.75 -14.69
N PHE A 329 0.82 -7.70 -13.75
CA PHE A 329 -0.32 -8.16 -12.97
C PHE A 329 0.12 -8.46 -11.53
N GLU A 330 -0.84 -8.74 -10.66
CA GLU A 330 -0.59 -9.25 -9.32
C GLU A 330 -1.07 -10.68 -9.21
N ALA A 331 -0.30 -11.50 -8.51
CA ALA A 331 -0.66 -12.86 -8.16
C ALA A 331 -0.23 -13.14 -6.72
N HIS A 332 -1.11 -13.77 -5.95
CA HIS A 332 -0.83 -14.16 -4.58
C HIS A 332 -1.51 -15.50 -4.27
N ILE A 333 -0.95 -16.18 -3.28
CA ILE A 333 -1.57 -17.34 -2.66
C ILE A 333 -2.11 -16.95 -1.29
N LEU A 334 -3.30 -17.47 -0.97
CA LEU A 334 -3.91 -17.40 0.35
C LEU A 334 -3.92 -18.79 0.95
N PHE A 335 -3.29 -18.95 2.11
CA PHE A 335 -3.46 -20.10 2.99
C PHE A 335 -4.44 -19.76 4.10
N SER A 336 -5.33 -20.70 4.42
CA SER A 336 -6.19 -20.66 5.60
C SER A 336 -6.11 -22.04 6.26
N THR A 337 -5.64 -22.09 7.50
CA THR A 337 -5.39 -23.36 8.19
C THR A 337 -6.04 -23.37 9.56
N THR A 338 -6.63 -24.51 9.91
CA THR A 338 -7.18 -24.85 11.22
C THR A 338 -6.43 -26.07 11.76
N PRO A 339 -6.69 -26.50 13.01
CA PRO A 339 -6.08 -27.72 13.55
C PRO A 339 -6.34 -28.99 12.74
N SER A 340 -7.42 -29.06 11.93
CA SER A 340 -7.79 -30.26 11.18
C SER A 340 -7.84 -30.06 9.66
N THR A 341 -7.84 -28.83 9.16
CA THR A 341 -7.98 -28.54 7.72
C THR A 341 -7.02 -27.45 7.24
N ALA A 342 -6.56 -27.57 6.00
CA ALA A 342 -5.76 -26.56 5.33
C ALA A 342 -6.34 -26.30 3.94
N GLN A 343 -6.46 -25.01 3.60
CA GLN A 343 -6.91 -24.55 2.30
C GLN A 343 -5.85 -23.63 1.70
N ALA A 344 -5.62 -23.77 0.40
CA ALA A 344 -4.77 -22.90 -0.38
C ALA A 344 -5.52 -22.42 -1.63
N ALA A 345 -5.50 -21.12 -1.91
CA ALA A 345 -6.12 -20.56 -3.11
C ALA A 345 -5.16 -19.59 -3.81
N LEU A 346 -4.92 -19.83 -5.11
CA LEU A 346 -4.11 -18.96 -5.96
C LEU A 346 -5.03 -17.98 -6.68
N TYR A 347 -4.71 -16.68 -6.60
CA TYR A 347 -5.48 -15.61 -7.21
C TYR A 347 -4.60 -14.75 -8.10
N THR A 348 -5.22 -14.10 -9.09
CA THR A 348 -4.52 -13.23 -10.03
C THR A 348 -5.38 -12.08 -10.55
N THR A 349 -4.72 -11.00 -10.98
CA THR A 349 -5.30 -9.93 -11.80
C THR A 349 -4.89 -10.04 -13.28
N GLU A 350 -4.20 -11.11 -13.68
CA GLU A 350 -3.91 -11.39 -15.09
C GLU A 350 -5.23 -11.45 -15.90
N ARG A 351 -5.22 -10.89 -17.11
CA ARG A 351 -6.40 -10.94 -17.97
C ARG A 351 -6.58 -12.37 -18.48
N PRO A 352 -7.79 -12.96 -18.38
CA PRO A 352 -8.01 -14.32 -18.83
C PRO A 352 -7.82 -14.44 -20.35
N VAL A 353 -7.14 -15.49 -20.80
CA VAL A 353 -7.04 -15.85 -22.21
C VAL A 353 -8.37 -16.41 -22.71
N ALA A 354 -8.89 -15.86 -23.82
CA ALA A 354 -10.15 -16.30 -24.41
C ALA A 354 -10.05 -17.76 -24.89
N GLY A 355 -11.13 -18.53 -24.70
CA GLY A 355 -11.22 -19.93 -25.14
C GLY A 355 -10.54 -20.95 -24.23
N LYS A 356 -9.64 -20.54 -23.31
CA LYS A 356 -9.03 -21.43 -22.32
C LYS A 356 -9.92 -21.60 -21.08
N LYS A 357 -9.71 -22.68 -20.32
CA LYS A 357 -10.47 -23.03 -19.10
C LYS A 357 -9.53 -23.24 -17.91
N GLY A 358 -10.05 -23.18 -16.68
CA GLY A 358 -9.27 -23.41 -15.46
C GLY A 358 -8.03 -22.52 -15.35
N ALA A 359 -6.91 -23.10 -14.90
CA ALA A 359 -5.62 -22.43 -14.77
C ALA A 359 -5.04 -21.98 -16.12
N ALA A 360 -5.34 -22.69 -17.22
CA ALA A 360 -4.90 -22.32 -18.58
C ALA A 360 -5.42 -20.95 -19.06
N ARG A 361 -6.40 -20.36 -18.36
CA ARG A 361 -6.84 -18.98 -18.58
C ARG A 361 -5.79 -17.95 -18.17
N PHE A 362 -4.86 -18.31 -17.28
CA PHE A 362 -3.90 -17.41 -16.64
C PHE A 362 -2.48 -17.97 -16.72
N PRO A 363 -1.95 -18.17 -17.94
CA PRO A 363 -0.68 -18.86 -18.15
C PRO A 363 0.51 -18.16 -17.47
N GLN A 364 0.52 -16.82 -17.42
CA GLN A 364 1.63 -16.09 -16.77
C GLN A 364 1.60 -16.32 -15.25
N THR A 365 0.42 -16.37 -14.65
CA THR A 365 0.24 -16.68 -13.23
C THR A 365 0.71 -18.08 -12.91
N VAL A 366 0.34 -19.07 -13.73
CA VAL A 366 0.80 -20.47 -13.56
C VAL A 366 2.32 -20.54 -13.63
N GLN A 367 2.93 -19.90 -14.64
CA GLN A 367 4.37 -19.87 -14.79
C GLN A 367 5.06 -19.23 -13.56
N VAL A 368 4.54 -18.12 -13.06
CA VAL A 368 5.04 -17.47 -11.83
C VAL A 368 4.92 -18.41 -10.64
N ALA A 369 3.77 -19.08 -10.46
CA ALA A 369 3.56 -19.99 -9.34
C ALA A 369 4.56 -21.17 -9.38
N LEU A 370 4.72 -21.81 -10.54
CA LEU A 370 5.69 -22.90 -10.71
C LEU A 370 7.13 -22.45 -10.46
N LEU A 371 7.51 -21.26 -10.96
CA LEU A 371 8.85 -20.73 -10.79
C LEU A 371 9.16 -20.34 -9.33
N VAL A 372 8.23 -19.67 -8.66
CA VAL A 372 8.44 -19.13 -7.30
C VAL A 372 8.29 -20.23 -6.25
N MET A 373 7.27 -21.08 -6.38
CA MET A 373 6.98 -22.11 -5.38
C MET A 373 7.81 -23.39 -5.58
N GLY A 374 8.29 -23.64 -6.81
CA GLY A 374 9.03 -24.86 -7.14
C GLY A 374 8.20 -26.12 -6.83
N ALA A 375 8.80 -27.08 -6.13
CA ALA A 375 8.14 -28.32 -5.74
C ALA A 375 6.88 -28.11 -4.88
N ASP A 376 6.76 -26.98 -4.17
CA ASP A 376 5.56 -26.69 -3.37
C ASP A 376 4.33 -26.46 -4.25
N ALA A 377 4.48 -26.04 -5.51
CA ALA A 377 3.35 -25.88 -6.42
C ALA A 377 2.61 -27.20 -6.64
N GLU A 378 3.35 -28.29 -6.88
CA GLU A 378 2.80 -29.63 -7.09
C GLU A 378 2.23 -30.21 -5.79
N VAL A 379 2.94 -30.06 -4.66
CA VAL A 379 2.43 -30.55 -3.37
C VAL A 379 1.12 -29.86 -2.99
N VAL A 380 1.05 -28.54 -3.15
CA VAL A 380 -0.10 -27.72 -2.76
C VAL A 380 -1.27 -27.92 -3.72
N PHE A 381 -1.06 -27.82 -5.03
CA PHE A 381 -2.14 -27.78 -6.03
C PHE A 381 -2.32 -29.06 -6.85
N GLY A 382 -1.40 -30.02 -6.78
CA GLY A 382 -1.38 -31.19 -7.66
C GLY A 382 -1.42 -30.78 -9.13
N ASP A 383 -2.24 -31.48 -9.91
CA ASP A 383 -2.38 -31.25 -11.35
C ASP A 383 -3.23 -30.01 -11.71
N GLN A 384 -3.74 -29.24 -10.73
CA GLN A 384 -4.60 -28.08 -11.04
C GLN A 384 -3.85 -26.97 -11.79
N LEU A 385 -2.52 -26.92 -11.70
CA LEU A 385 -1.68 -25.98 -12.42
C LEU A 385 -1.17 -26.56 -13.75
N ALA A 386 -1.50 -27.82 -14.09
CA ALA A 386 -1.19 -28.37 -15.39
C ALA A 386 -1.97 -27.60 -16.47
N VAL A 387 -1.23 -27.02 -17.41
CA VAL A 387 -1.79 -26.37 -18.59
C VAL A 387 -1.48 -27.29 -19.75
N ASP A 388 -2.52 -27.88 -20.37
CA ASP A 388 -2.35 -28.66 -21.59
C ASP A 388 -1.66 -27.77 -22.64
N VAL A 389 -0.48 -28.21 -23.06
CA VAL A 389 0.27 -27.59 -24.16
C VAL A 389 -0.37 -28.10 -25.44
N ASP A 390 -1.41 -27.40 -25.90
CA ASP A 390 -1.99 -27.60 -27.24
C ASP A 390 -0.96 -27.30 -28.34
#